data_AF-A0A1Y3EFT1-F1
#
_entry.id   AF-A0A1Y3EFT1-F1
#
_cell.length_a   1.000
_cell.length_b   1.000
_cell.length_c   1.000
_cell.angle_alpha   90.00
_cell.angle_beta   90.00
_cell.angle_gamma   90.00
#
_symmetry.space_group_name_H-M   'P 1'
#
loop_
_entity.id
_entity.type
_entity.pdbx_description
1 polymer ?
#
loop_
_entity_poly.entity_id
_entity_poly.type
_entity_poly.pdbx_seq_one_letter_code
_entity_poly.pdbx_strand_id
1 'polypeptide(L)'
;MSFVPPLFDTVLFDYQRNVPSAREPEVLSACTVLITQMKEKVSEDVPKILDALFGCTLEMINKDFEDFPEHRINFFQFIRSIIVNCFTALMLIPPAQFTLIVDAIVWAFKHTTRNITEIGLEILDRLLDSFSTKVSPDMAQSFYQQYYLTILSHLLSVVTDSTMAQVAGLTVFAVTLGRMFRELEEGLIKVPLQGPGQVKSNVEYVLEYTFELLKKAFPHLTDEQVRIIVQGILSYDNDVEKLKEHLRDFLVQIKEYTGEDTSDLYLAEKEQEVKAAMEAKRRAAESVPGILNPHEISEEMIEEPMGNGPALNA
;
A
#
# COMPACT_ATOMS: atom_id res chain seq x y z
N MET A 1 18.61 20.65 -26.11
CA MET A 1 18.96 20.00 -24.83
C MET A 1 20.48 20.10 -24.59
N SER A 2 21.07 21.30 -24.49
CA SER A 2 22.55 21.43 -24.42
C SER A 2 23.13 21.67 -23.01
N PHE A 3 22.29 21.78 -21.96
CA PHE A 3 22.75 22.10 -20.60
C PHE A 3 22.67 20.92 -19.61
N VAL A 4 21.88 19.89 -19.95
CA VAL A 4 21.56 18.77 -19.05
C VAL A 4 22.76 17.82 -18.87
N PRO A 5 23.47 17.39 -19.94
CA PRO A 5 24.60 16.47 -19.78
C PRO A 5 25.80 17.04 -18.97
N PRO A 6 26.28 18.28 -19.21
CA PRO A 6 27.41 18.83 -18.44
C PRO A 6 27.10 19.06 -16.96
N LEU A 7 25.85 19.45 -16.64
CA LEU A 7 25.40 19.62 -15.26
C LEU A 7 25.43 18.27 -14.52
N PHE A 8 24.96 17.21 -15.17
CA PHE A 8 24.98 15.86 -14.59
C PHE A 8 26.38 15.32 -14.37
N ASP A 9 27.29 15.47 -15.33
CA ASP A 9 28.63 14.89 -15.23
C ASP A 9 29.45 15.46 -14.07
N THR A 10 29.31 16.76 -13.79
CA THR A 10 30.09 17.39 -12.72
C THR A 10 29.39 17.28 -11.37
N VAL A 11 28.09 17.61 -11.30
CA VAL A 11 27.38 17.71 -10.01
C VAL A 11 27.05 16.35 -9.42
N LEU A 12 26.60 15.38 -10.24
CA LEU A 12 26.26 14.05 -9.72
C LEU A 12 27.50 13.29 -9.24
N PHE A 13 28.59 13.40 -10.00
CA PHE A 13 29.86 12.76 -9.64
C PHE A 13 30.46 13.36 -8.37
N ASP A 14 30.45 14.68 -8.25
CA ASP A 14 30.91 15.38 -7.05
C ASP A 14 30.08 14.99 -5.82
N TYR A 15 28.74 15.01 -5.92
CA TYR A 15 27.86 14.58 -4.85
C TYR A 15 28.16 13.13 -4.38
N GLN A 16 28.26 12.19 -5.32
CA GLN A 16 28.48 10.79 -5.00
C GLN A 16 29.81 10.58 -4.24
N ARG A 17 30.88 11.26 -4.66
CA ARG A 17 32.23 11.07 -4.12
C ARG A 17 32.54 11.88 -2.86
N ASN A 18 31.76 12.92 -2.59
CA ASN A 18 31.92 13.72 -1.39
C ASN A 18 31.54 12.94 -0.12
N VAL A 19 32.14 13.36 1.00
CA VAL A 19 31.77 12.85 2.33
C VAL A 19 30.35 13.31 2.69
N PRO A 20 29.63 12.57 3.55
CA PRO A 20 28.25 12.89 3.93
C PRO A 20 27.99 14.36 4.28
N SER A 21 28.87 14.99 5.05
CA SER A 21 28.73 16.38 5.50
C SER A 21 28.98 17.42 4.41
N ALA A 22 29.50 17.04 3.24
CA ALA A 22 29.80 17.93 2.12
C ALA A 22 28.86 17.68 0.91
N ARG A 23 27.87 16.80 1.07
CA ARG A 23 26.84 16.57 0.06
C ARG A 23 25.75 17.61 0.21
N GLU A 24 25.54 18.44 -0.81
CA GLU A 24 24.53 19.51 -0.76
C GLU A 24 23.11 18.96 -1.04
N PRO A 25 22.15 19.10 -0.12
CA PRO A 25 20.79 18.57 -0.28
C PRO A 25 20.05 19.18 -1.48
N GLU A 26 20.44 20.36 -1.95
CA GLU A 26 19.91 21.04 -3.13
C GLU A 26 20.14 20.25 -4.43
N VAL A 27 21.13 19.35 -4.48
CA VAL A 27 21.34 18.49 -5.65
C VAL A 27 20.15 17.56 -5.88
N LEU A 28 19.57 17.01 -4.80
CA LEU A 28 18.35 16.19 -4.85
C LEU A 28 17.15 17.03 -5.31
N SER A 29 17.02 18.25 -4.78
CA SER A 29 15.94 19.18 -5.16
C SER A 29 16.06 19.63 -6.62
N ALA A 30 17.26 19.94 -7.09
CA ALA A 30 17.51 20.30 -8.48
C ALA A 30 17.15 19.14 -9.43
N CYS A 31 17.52 17.90 -9.08
CA CYS A 31 17.13 16.72 -9.85
C CYS A 31 15.62 16.49 -9.83
N THR A 32 14.97 16.69 -8.68
CA THR A 32 13.50 16.63 -8.53
C THR A 32 12.81 17.61 -9.49
N VAL A 33 13.26 18.86 -9.52
CA VAL A 33 12.72 19.89 -10.43
C VAL A 33 12.96 19.48 -11.89
N LEU A 34 14.17 19.05 -12.22
CA LEU A 34 14.53 18.64 -13.57
C LEU A 34 13.64 17.48 -14.06
N ILE A 35 13.48 16.41 -13.26
CA ILE A 35 12.64 15.26 -13.59
C ILE A 35 11.17 15.68 -13.75
N THR A 36 10.67 16.54 -12.86
CA THR A 36 9.29 17.02 -12.93
C THR A 36 9.02 17.85 -14.19
N GLN A 37 9.98 18.68 -14.62
CA GLN A 37 9.83 19.53 -15.79
C GLN A 37 10.09 18.80 -17.11
N MET A 38 11.06 17.88 -17.14
CA MET A 38 11.49 17.17 -18.34
C MET A 38 10.70 15.89 -18.58
N LYS A 39 10.21 15.23 -17.52
CA LYS A 39 9.44 13.98 -17.54
C LYS A 39 10.16 12.90 -18.37
N GLU A 40 9.45 12.20 -19.23
CA GLU A 40 9.98 11.15 -20.11
C GLU A 40 11.23 11.56 -20.91
N LYS A 41 11.46 12.86 -21.17
CA LYS A 41 12.65 13.35 -21.89
C LYS A 41 13.98 13.12 -21.15
N VAL A 42 13.95 12.85 -19.85
CA VAL A 42 15.14 12.55 -19.03
C VAL A 42 15.15 11.09 -18.55
N SER A 43 14.23 10.25 -19.04
CA SER A 43 14.12 8.85 -18.59
C SER A 43 15.36 8.00 -18.88
N GLU A 44 16.08 8.27 -19.96
CA GLU A 44 17.34 7.59 -20.27
C GLU A 44 18.47 7.93 -19.28
N ASP A 45 18.41 9.11 -18.64
CA ASP A 45 19.38 9.54 -17.65
C ASP A 45 19.05 9.05 -16.23
N VAL A 46 17.81 8.64 -15.95
CA VAL A 46 17.35 8.24 -14.61
C VAL A 46 18.24 7.17 -13.96
N PRO A 47 18.66 6.08 -14.64
CA PRO A 47 19.56 5.10 -14.04
C PRO A 47 20.86 5.72 -13.53
N LYS A 48 21.47 6.61 -14.32
CA LYS A 48 22.71 7.32 -13.94
C LYS A 48 22.49 8.27 -12.76
N ILE A 49 21.35 8.97 -12.73
CA ILE A 49 20.99 9.85 -11.60
C ILE A 49 20.80 9.02 -10.33
N LEU A 50 20.10 7.88 -10.41
CA LEU A 50 19.91 6.97 -9.27
C LEU A 50 21.23 6.39 -8.77
N ASP A 51 22.12 5.95 -9.66
CA ASP A 51 23.43 5.42 -9.26
C ASP A 51 24.26 6.44 -8.50
N ALA A 52 24.18 7.71 -8.88
CA ALA A 52 24.92 8.79 -8.22
C ALA A 52 24.31 9.20 -6.87
N LEU A 53 22.98 9.30 -6.78
CA LEU A 53 22.30 9.93 -5.65
C LEU A 53 21.67 8.93 -4.67
N PHE A 54 21.19 7.77 -5.14
CA PHE A 54 20.32 6.91 -4.33
C PHE A 54 21.05 6.28 -3.14
N GLY A 55 22.00 5.39 -3.41
CA GLY A 55 22.63 4.57 -2.36
C GLY A 55 23.39 5.42 -1.35
N CYS A 56 24.14 6.39 -1.85
CA CYS A 56 24.96 7.23 -0.99
C CYS A 56 24.15 8.17 -0.08
N THR A 57 22.96 8.62 -0.53
CA THR A 57 22.04 9.39 0.31
C THR A 57 21.28 8.49 1.28
N LEU A 58 20.86 7.31 0.83
CA LEU A 58 20.15 6.36 1.69
C LEU A 58 21.01 5.98 2.92
N GLU A 59 22.31 5.71 2.70
CA GLU A 59 23.29 5.44 3.78
C GLU A 59 23.49 6.61 4.76
N MET A 60 23.15 7.84 4.36
CA MET A 60 23.19 8.99 5.26
C MET A 60 21.95 9.05 6.15
N ILE A 61 20.77 8.86 5.55
CA ILE A 61 19.50 9.13 6.21
C ILE A 61 18.93 7.95 6.98
N ASN A 62 19.44 6.72 6.75
CA ASN A 62 18.89 5.48 7.33
C ASN A 62 19.60 5.00 8.61
N LYS A 63 20.59 5.74 9.12
CA LYS A 63 21.34 5.40 10.34
C LYS A 63 20.56 5.76 11.61
N ASP A 64 19.87 6.88 11.57
CA ASP A 64 19.02 7.39 12.65
C ASP A 64 17.93 8.31 12.06
N PHE A 65 17.04 8.80 12.92
CA PHE A 65 15.89 9.62 12.54
C PHE A 65 16.14 11.13 12.67
N GLU A 66 17.31 11.57 13.09
CA GLU A 66 17.61 12.96 13.46
C GLU A 66 18.54 13.65 12.46
N ASP A 67 19.57 12.95 12.00
CA ASP A 67 20.60 13.50 11.12
C ASP A 67 20.07 13.72 9.69
N PHE A 68 20.66 14.71 9.01
CA PHE A 68 20.37 15.06 7.61
C PHE A 68 18.86 15.23 7.25
N PRO A 69 18.10 16.04 8.00
CA PRO A 69 16.65 16.18 7.78
C PRO A 69 16.30 16.76 6.40
N GLU A 70 17.13 17.68 5.88
CA GLU A 70 16.94 18.27 4.55
C GLU A 70 17.17 17.24 3.44
N HIS A 71 18.25 16.45 3.53
CA HIS A 71 18.50 15.34 2.61
C HIS A 71 17.36 14.35 2.62
N ARG A 72 16.82 14.02 3.80
CA ARG A 72 15.73 13.07 3.94
C ARG A 72 14.48 13.53 3.20
N ILE A 73 14.06 14.78 3.41
CA ILE A 73 12.89 15.35 2.72
C ILE A 73 13.14 15.38 1.21
N ASN A 74 14.29 15.90 0.78
CA ASN A 74 14.60 16.06 -0.64
C ASN A 74 14.80 14.71 -1.34
N PHE A 75 15.33 13.70 -0.65
CA PHE A 75 15.48 12.34 -1.15
C PHE A 75 14.12 11.73 -1.47
N PHE A 76 13.16 11.77 -0.55
CA PHE A 76 11.84 11.20 -0.83
C PHE A 76 11.07 12.00 -1.88
N GLN A 77 11.21 13.33 -1.92
CA GLN A 77 10.64 14.12 -3.03
C GLN A 77 11.27 13.75 -4.38
N PHE A 78 12.57 13.47 -4.40
CA PHE A 78 13.29 12.98 -5.57
C PHE A 78 12.75 11.61 -6.03
N ILE A 79 12.64 10.62 -5.12
CA ILE A 79 12.05 9.30 -5.44
C ILE A 79 10.62 9.44 -5.98
N ARG A 80 9.79 10.26 -5.30
CA ARG A 80 8.43 10.56 -5.72
C ARG A 80 8.40 11.12 -7.16
N SER A 81 9.29 12.06 -7.49
CA SER A 81 9.32 12.67 -8.81
C SER A 81 9.62 11.67 -9.92
N ILE A 82 10.49 10.69 -9.68
CA ILE A 82 10.79 9.61 -10.63
C ILE A 82 9.56 8.72 -10.83
N ILE A 83 8.94 8.24 -9.75
CA ILE A 83 7.76 7.36 -9.84
C ILE A 83 6.62 8.06 -10.58
N VAL A 84 6.42 9.35 -10.35
CA VAL A 84 5.35 10.10 -11.02
C VAL A 84 5.65 10.34 -12.50
N ASN A 85 6.88 10.77 -12.84
CA ASN A 85 7.18 11.36 -14.16
C ASN A 85 8.05 10.50 -15.09
N CYS A 86 8.68 9.44 -14.58
CA CYS A 86 9.64 8.59 -15.29
C CYS A 86 9.55 7.13 -14.84
N PHE A 87 8.35 6.62 -14.58
CA PHE A 87 8.16 5.31 -13.97
C PHE A 87 8.74 4.15 -14.80
N THR A 88 8.61 4.24 -16.12
CA THR A 88 9.14 3.25 -17.07
C THR A 88 10.66 3.09 -16.94
N ALA A 89 11.39 4.17 -16.61
CA ALA A 89 12.82 4.12 -16.37
C ALA A 89 13.18 3.29 -15.12
N LEU A 90 12.32 3.23 -14.11
CA LEU A 90 12.51 2.35 -12.95
C LEU A 90 12.38 0.86 -13.31
N MET A 91 11.78 0.52 -14.44
CA MET A 91 11.71 -0.86 -14.90
C MET A 91 13.00 -1.30 -15.62
N LEU A 92 13.90 -0.36 -15.91
CA LEU A 92 15.19 -0.62 -16.56
C LEU A 92 16.33 -0.85 -15.56
N ILE A 93 16.14 -0.49 -14.30
CA ILE A 93 17.16 -0.68 -13.26
C ILE A 93 17.22 -2.14 -12.78
N PRO A 94 18.36 -2.59 -12.23
CA PRO A 94 18.47 -3.94 -11.66
C PRO A 94 17.41 -4.21 -10.58
N PRO A 95 16.82 -5.42 -10.53
CA PRO A 95 15.78 -5.76 -9.55
C PRO A 95 16.18 -5.49 -8.10
N ALA A 96 17.44 -5.75 -7.73
CA ALA A 96 17.95 -5.48 -6.39
C ALA A 96 17.94 -3.98 -6.04
N GLN A 97 18.23 -3.10 -7.01
CA GLN A 97 18.15 -1.65 -6.81
C GLN A 97 16.69 -1.20 -6.65
N PHE A 98 15.77 -1.80 -7.40
CA PHE A 98 14.34 -1.55 -7.23
C PHE A 98 13.84 -2.01 -5.85
N THR A 99 14.30 -3.16 -5.34
CA THR A 99 13.99 -3.62 -3.97
C THR A 99 14.42 -2.57 -2.93
N LEU A 100 15.61 -1.97 -3.08
CA LEU A 100 16.05 -0.91 -2.18
C LEU A 100 15.14 0.33 -2.21
N ILE A 101 14.53 0.66 -3.37
CA ILE A 101 13.53 1.73 -3.45
C ILE A 101 12.30 1.37 -2.62
N VAL A 102 11.79 0.14 -2.74
CA VAL A 102 10.66 -0.34 -1.94
C VAL A 102 11.01 -0.32 -0.44
N ASP A 103 12.20 -0.78 -0.06
CA ASP A 103 12.67 -0.76 1.32
C ASP A 103 12.78 0.67 1.88
N ALA A 104 13.25 1.62 1.06
CA ALA A 104 13.30 3.03 1.44
C ALA A 104 11.90 3.63 1.65
N ILE A 105 10.91 3.26 0.83
CA ILE A 105 9.51 3.66 1.00
C ILE A 105 8.94 3.09 2.30
N VAL A 106 9.21 1.81 2.58
CA VAL A 106 8.84 1.15 3.84
C VAL A 106 9.46 1.88 5.04
N TRP A 107 10.74 2.22 4.95
CA TRP A 107 11.41 2.97 5.99
C TRP A 107 10.75 4.35 6.22
N ALA A 108 10.35 5.05 5.14
CA ALA A 108 9.72 6.36 5.23
C ALA A 108 8.37 6.32 5.95
N PHE A 109 7.46 5.41 5.59
CA PHE A 109 6.15 5.36 6.27
C PHE A 109 6.22 4.78 7.69
N LYS A 110 7.37 4.23 8.09
CA LYS A 110 7.68 3.82 9.47
C LYS A 110 8.39 4.90 10.29
N HIS A 111 8.62 6.08 9.72
CA HIS A 111 9.38 7.14 10.37
C HIS A 111 8.61 7.73 11.57
N THR A 112 9.37 8.30 12.50
CA THR A 112 8.85 9.04 13.68
C THR A 112 8.46 10.49 13.38
N THR A 113 8.56 10.95 12.12
CA THR A 113 8.32 12.34 11.72
C THR A 113 7.18 12.37 10.74
N ARG A 114 6.10 13.06 11.11
CA ARG A 114 4.85 13.15 10.35
C ARG A 114 5.06 13.37 8.86
N ASN A 115 5.82 14.40 8.49
CA ASN A 115 6.01 14.75 7.08
C ASN A 115 6.68 13.63 6.28
N ILE A 116 7.65 12.90 6.88
CA ILE A 116 8.32 11.79 6.20
C ILE A 116 7.38 10.59 6.07
N THR A 117 6.60 10.32 7.12
CA THR A 117 5.57 9.28 7.11
C THR A 117 4.53 9.53 6.01
N GLU A 118 3.99 10.75 5.94
CA GLU A 118 3.00 11.15 4.93
C GLU A 118 3.57 11.07 3.51
N ILE A 119 4.80 11.54 3.28
CA ILE A 119 5.47 11.43 1.98
C ILE A 119 5.71 9.95 1.62
N GLY A 120 6.10 9.10 2.57
CA GLY A 120 6.29 7.67 2.35
C GLY A 120 5.02 6.97 1.88
N LEU A 121 3.90 7.26 2.53
CA LEU A 121 2.58 6.73 2.14
C LEU A 121 2.13 7.28 0.79
N GLU A 122 2.36 8.57 0.50
CA GLU A 122 2.06 9.14 -0.80
C GLU A 122 2.88 8.46 -1.91
N ILE A 123 4.16 8.20 -1.68
CA ILE A 123 5.02 7.51 -2.66
C ILE A 123 4.52 6.09 -2.90
N LEU A 124 4.15 5.36 -1.84
CA LEU A 124 3.57 4.02 -1.97
C LEU A 124 2.29 4.05 -2.81
N ASP A 125 1.40 5.02 -2.58
CA ASP A 125 0.18 5.22 -3.36
C ASP A 125 0.50 5.44 -4.86
N ARG A 126 1.46 6.32 -5.17
CA ARG A 126 1.91 6.55 -6.55
C ARG A 126 2.58 5.34 -7.18
N LEU A 127 3.27 4.52 -6.38
CA LEU A 127 3.89 3.29 -6.84
C LEU A 127 2.83 2.29 -7.28
N LEU A 128 1.82 2.06 -6.43
CA LEU A 128 0.68 1.18 -6.73
C LEU A 128 -0.08 1.67 -7.97
N ASP A 129 -0.36 2.97 -8.08
CA ASP A 129 -0.99 3.58 -9.27
C ASP A 129 -0.17 3.32 -10.55
N SER A 130 1.15 3.44 -10.43
CA SER A 130 2.02 3.31 -11.59
C SER A 130 2.11 1.87 -12.07
N PHE A 131 2.09 0.88 -11.16
CA PHE A 131 1.99 -0.53 -11.55
C PHE A 131 0.64 -0.89 -12.14
N SER A 132 -0.46 -0.30 -11.66
CA SER A 132 -1.79 -0.59 -12.21
C SER A 132 -2.05 0.07 -13.56
N THR A 133 -1.38 1.17 -13.90
CA THR A 133 -1.70 1.97 -15.10
C THR A 133 -0.59 2.14 -16.14
N LYS A 134 0.69 2.01 -15.78
CA LYS A 134 1.82 2.42 -16.64
C LYS A 134 2.68 1.26 -17.17
N VAL A 135 2.42 0.02 -16.76
CA VAL A 135 3.21 -1.16 -17.14
C VAL A 135 2.35 -2.29 -17.67
N SER A 136 2.99 -3.31 -18.24
CA SER A 136 2.26 -4.49 -18.71
C SER A 136 1.62 -5.25 -17.54
N PRO A 137 0.48 -5.93 -17.77
CA PRO A 137 -0.15 -6.76 -16.75
C PRO A 137 0.81 -7.76 -16.10
N ASP A 138 1.66 -8.44 -16.88
CA ASP A 138 2.63 -9.41 -16.36
C ASP A 138 3.65 -8.78 -15.40
N MET A 139 4.08 -7.55 -15.68
CA MET A 139 5.02 -6.83 -14.82
C MET A 139 4.34 -6.36 -13.53
N ALA A 140 3.09 -5.89 -13.62
CA ALA A 140 2.28 -5.58 -12.43
C ALA A 140 2.06 -6.82 -11.56
N GLN A 141 1.71 -7.96 -12.16
CA GLN A 141 1.55 -9.22 -11.45
C GLN A 141 2.86 -9.68 -10.79
N SER A 142 4.00 -9.52 -11.47
CA SER A 142 5.31 -9.82 -10.88
C SER A 142 5.63 -8.94 -9.67
N PHE A 143 5.25 -7.65 -9.71
CA PHE A 143 5.35 -6.75 -8.56
C PHE A 143 4.48 -7.21 -7.39
N TYR A 144 3.21 -7.53 -7.64
CA TYR A 144 2.31 -7.99 -6.57
C TYR A 144 2.81 -9.27 -5.92
N GLN A 145 3.26 -10.25 -6.71
CA GLN A 145 3.81 -11.51 -6.19
C GLN A 145 5.01 -11.28 -5.26
N GLN A 146 5.87 -10.32 -5.62
CA GLN A 146 7.13 -10.09 -4.90
C GLN A 146 6.95 -9.19 -3.67
N TYR A 147 6.08 -8.17 -3.73
CA TYR A 147 6.09 -7.09 -2.76
C TYR A 147 4.77 -6.89 -1.99
N TYR A 148 3.63 -7.40 -2.47
CA TYR A 148 2.33 -7.08 -1.86
C TYR A 148 2.25 -7.48 -0.38
N LEU A 149 2.58 -8.74 -0.06
CA LEU A 149 2.52 -9.24 1.33
C LEU A 149 3.53 -8.54 2.24
N THR A 150 4.73 -8.24 1.73
CA THR A 150 5.78 -7.53 2.48
C THR A 150 5.33 -6.11 2.82
N ILE A 151 4.79 -5.38 1.83
CA ILE A 151 4.25 -4.02 2.04
C ILE A 151 3.09 -4.07 3.03
N LEU A 152 2.15 -5.01 2.86
CA LEU A 152 1.01 -5.18 3.75
C LEU A 152 1.44 -5.43 5.19
N SER A 153 2.40 -6.35 5.40
CA SER A 153 2.94 -6.65 6.73
C SER A 153 3.55 -5.42 7.40
N HIS A 154 4.32 -4.63 6.65
CA HIS A 154 4.90 -3.39 7.17
C HIS A 154 3.85 -2.33 7.45
N LEU A 155 2.83 -2.19 6.59
CA LEU A 155 1.74 -1.24 6.81
C LEU A 155 0.90 -1.63 8.04
N LEU A 156 0.61 -2.92 8.24
CA LEU A 156 -0.05 -3.41 9.45
C LEU A 156 0.78 -3.09 10.69
N SER A 157 2.11 -3.27 10.64
CA SER A 157 2.98 -2.97 11.79
C SER A 157 2.90 -1.52 12.27
N VAL A 158 2.67 -0.56 11.36
CA VAL A 158 2.49 0.86 11.73
C VAL A 158 1.05 1.20 12.08
N VAL A 159 0.06 0.59 11.41
CA VAL A 159 -1.37 0.77 11.71
C VAL A 159 -1.69 0.30 13.14
N THR A 160 -1.05 -0.78 13.58
CA THR A 160 -1.26 -1.36 14.92
C THR A 160 -0.32 -0.78 15.98
N ASP A 161 0.51 0.21 15.63
CA ASP A 161 1.36 0.91 16.58
C ASP A 161 0.71 2.23 16.99
N SER A 162 0.32 2.31 18.26
CA SER A 162 -0.32 3.51 18.79
C SER A 162 0.56 4.76 18.79
N THR A 163 1.90 4.61 18.75
CA THR A 163 2.83 5.73 18.62
C THR A 163 2.83 6.27 17.20
N MET A 164 2.79 5.40 16.19
CA MET A 164 2.68 5.81 14.78
C MET A 164 1.36 6.51 14.50
N ALA A 165 0.27 6.06 15.12
CA ALA A 165 -1.02 6.75 15.07
C ALA A 165 -0.95 8.18 15.62
N GLN A 166 -0.08 8.47 16.59
CA GLN A 166 0.15 9.84 17.10
C GLN A 166 1.04 10.68 16.17
N VAL A 167 1.97 10.04 15.45
CA VAL A 167 2.90 10.72 14.52
C VAL A 167 2.15 11.32 13.33
N ALA A 168 1.40 10.52 12.58
CA ALA A 168 0.77 10.97 11.32
C ALA A 168 -0.77 10.99 11.36
N GLY A 169 -1.38 10.44 12.42
CA GLY A 169 -2.80 10.18 12.44
C GLY A 169 -3.16 8.89 11.71
N LEU A 170 -4.29 8.29 12.10
CA LEU A 170 -4.70 6.99 11.57
C LEU A 170 -5.29 7.07 10.15
N THR A 171 -5.78 8.25 9.74
CA THR A 171 -6.43 8.46 8.44
C THR A 171 -5.52 8.09 7.26
N VAL A 172 -4.26 8.56 7.28
CA VAL A 172 -3.34 8.32 6.16
C VAL A 172 -3.03 6.84 5.98
N PHE A 173 -2.90 6.10 7.09
CA PHE A 173 -2.71 4.65 7.05
C PHE A 173 -3.98 3.91 6.63
N ALA A 174 -5.16 4.34 7.10
CA ALA A 174 -6.44 3.75 6.72
C ALA A 174 -6.70 3.90 5.21
N VAL A 175 -6.37 5.04 4.61
CA VAL A 175 -6.47 5.26 3.15
C VAL A 175 -5.64 4.23 2.39
N THR A 176 -4.36 4.09 2.73
CA THR A 176 -3.46 3.16 2.03
C THR A 176 -3.81 1.70 2.29
N LEU A 177 -4.19 1.34 3.52
CA LEU A 177 -4.60 -0.02 3.88
C LEU A 177 -5.89 -0.41 3.14
N GLY A 178 -6.90 0.46 3.17
CA GLY A 178 -8.15 0.24 2.45
C GLY A 178 -7.93 0.10 0.95
N ARG A 179 -7.05 0.92 0.36
CA ARG A 179 -6.65 0.75 -1.04
C ARG A 179 -6.06 -0.64 -1.33
N MET A 180 -5.13 -1.13 -0.51
CA MET A 180 -4.51 -2.45 -0.75
C MET A 180 -5.53 -3.60 -0.70
N PHE A 181 -6.50 -3.53 0.21
CA PHE A 181 -7.58 -4.53 0.31
C PHE A 181 -8.62 -4.39 -0.81
N ARG A 182 -8.92 -3.16 -1.24
CA ARG A 182 -9.79 -2.90 -2.40
C ARG A 182 -9.20 -3.45 -3.69
N GLU A 183 -7.91 -3.20 -3.97
CA GLU A 183 -7.22 -3.73 -5.16
C GLU A 183 -7.20 -5.28 -5.17
N LEU A 184 -7.12 -5.88 -3.99
CA LEU A 184 -7.21 -7.33 -3.82
C LEU A 184 -8.62 -7.85 -4.11
N GLU A 185 -9.65 -7.19 -3.58
CA GLU A 185 -11.06 -7.60 -3.75
C GLU A 185 -11.57 -7.37 -5.18
N GLU A 186 -11.18 -6.26 -5.83
CA GLU A 186 -11.54 -5.95 -7.22
C GLU A 186 -10.86 -6.87 -8.25
N GLY A 187 -10.06 -7.85 -7.81
CA GLY A 187 -9.41 -8.83 -8.68
C GLY A 187 -8.28 -8.26 -9.52
N LEU A 188 -7.67 -7.14 -9.11
CA LEU A 188 -6.50 -6.57 -9.76
C LEU A 188 -5.28 -7.49 -9.60
N ILE A 189 -5.20 -8.19 -8.46
CA ILE A 189 -4.14 -9.13 -8.14
C ILE A 189 -4.59 -10.56 -8.49
N LYS A 190 -4.10 -11.06 -9.63
CA LYS A 190 -4.46 -12.37 -10.20
C LYS A 190 -3.40 -13.43 -9.97
N VAL A 191 -2.16 -13.00 -9.75
CA VAL A 191 -1.02 -13.86 -9.46
C VAL A 191 -1.23 -14.57 -8.11
N PRO A 192 -0.87 -15.86 -7.96
CA PRO A 192 -1.09 -16.59 -6.72
C PRO A 192 -0.16 -16.11 -5.58
N LEU A 193 -0.68 -15.28 -4.68
CA LEU A 193 0.09 -14.75 -3.54
C LEU A 193 0.57 -15.83 -2.57
N GLN A 194 -0.15 -16.95 -2.43
CA GLN A 194 0.29 -18.10 -1.63
C GLN A 194 1.50 -18.81 -2.25
N GLY A 195 1.75 -18.60 -3.54
CA GLY A 195 2.79 -19.26 -4.33
C GLY A 195 2.26 -20.41 -5.19
N PRO A 196 3.17 -21.17 -5.83
CA PRO A 196 2.79 -22.27 -6.72
C PRO A 196 1.92 -23.31 -6.01
N GLY A 197 0.78 -23.66 -6.61
CA GLY A 197 -0.17 -24.61 -6.02
C GLY A 197 -1.18 -23.98 -5.05
N GLN A 198 -1.37 -22.67 -5.11
CA GLN A 198 -2.41 -21.95 -4.38
C GLN A 198 -3.78 -22.64 -4.51
N VAL A 199 -4.41 -22.87 -3.35
CA VAL A 199 -5.74 -23.51 -3.24
C VAL A 199 -6.81 -22.49 -2.86
N LYS A 200 -6.42 -21.48 -2.07
CA LYS A 200 -7.30 -20.41 -1.61
C LYS A 200 -7.35 -19.28 -2.64
N SER A 201 -8.44 -18.53 -2.69
CA SER A 201 -8.43 -17.24 -3.39
C SER A 201 -7.40 -16.29 -2.76
N ASN A 202 -6.95 -15.29 -3.51
CA ASN A 202 -6.03 -14.29 -2.97
C ASN A 202 -6.64 -13.56 -1.75
N VAL A 203 -7.95 -13.28 -1.79
CA VAL A 203 -8.68 -12.69 -0.67
C VAL A 203 -8.59 -13.57 0.58
N GLU A 204 -8.98 -14.85 0.47
CA GLU A 204 -8.94 -15.80 1.59
C GLU A 204 -7.53 -15.96 2.16
N TYR A 205 -6.52 -16.07 1.30
CA TYR A 205 -5.14 -16.20 1.73
C TYR A 205 -4.63 -14.95 2.47
N VAL A 206 -4.93 -13.76 1.97
CA VAL A 206 -4.49 -12.50 2.62
C VAL A 206 -5.21 -12.28 3.95
N LEU A 207 -6.49 -12.65 4.08
CA LEU A 207 -7.18 -12.59 5.37
C LEU A 207 -6.53 -13.54 6.39
N GLU A 208 -6.22 -14.77 6.00
CA GLU A 208 -5.49 -15.72 6.87
C GLU A 208 -4.09 -15.21 7.23
N TYR A 209 -3.33 -14.73 6.25
CA TYR A 209 -2.02 -14.14 6.46
C TYR A 209 -2.07 -12.96 7.45
N THR A 210 -3.06 -12.08 7.31
CA THR A 210 -3.28 -10.94 8.21
C THR A 210 -3.64 -11.41 9.61
N PHE A 211 -4.53 -12.40 9.73
CA PHE A 211 -4.89 -13.02 11.01
C PHE A 211 -3.66 -13.57 11.73
N GLU A 212 -2.84 -14.37 11.05
CA GLU A 212 -1.63 -14.97 11.63
C GLU A 212 -0.62 -13.91 12.07
N LEU A 213 -0.43 -12.84 11.28
CA LEU A 213 0.43 -11.72 11.65
C LEU A 213 -0.03 -11.03 12.93
N LEU A 214 -1.32 -10.68 13.01
CA LEU A 214 -1.89 -10.00 14.17
C LEU A 214 -1.91 -10.90 15.40
N LYS A 215 -2.26 -12.18 15.25
CA LYS A 215 -2.25 -13.15 16.35
C LYS A 215 -0.85 -13.35 16.92
N LYS A 216 0.17 -13.39 16.05
CA LYS A 216 1.57 -13.47 16.47
C LYS A 216 2.03 -12.20 17.19
N ALA A 217 1.61 -11.02 16.73
CA ALA A 217 1.99 -9.74 17.32
C ALA A 217 1.28 -9.47 18.66
N PHE A 218 0.03 -9.91 18.79
CA PHE A 218 -0.85 -9.65 19.92
C PHE A 218 -1.47 -10.96 20.44
N PRO A 219 -0.66 -11.86 21.03
CA PRO A 219 -1.10 -13.20 21.42
C PRO A 219 -2.15 -13.21 22.54
N HIS A 220 -2.30 -12.08 23.24
CA HIS A 220 -3.31 -11.89 24.29
C HIS A 220 -4.72 -11.69 23.75
N LEU A 221 -4.87 -11.28 22.48
CA LEU A 221 -6.19 -11.15 21.86
C LEU A 221 -6.79 -12.53 21.57
N THR A 222 -8.10 -12.66 21.76
CA THR A 222 -8.83 -13.88 21.39
C THR A 222 -8.85 -14.03 19.88
N ASP A 223 -9.01 -15.28 19.40
CA ASP A 223 -9.12 -15.52 17.96
C ASP A 223 -10.31 -14.77 17.35
N GLU A 224 -11.39 -14.58 18.12
CA GLU A 224 -12.57 -13.86 17.64
C GLU A 224 -12.30 -12.37 17.46
N GLN A 225 -11.63 -11.74 18.43
CA GLN A 225 -11.17 -10.34 18.30
C GLN A 225 -10.30 -10.15 17.06
N VAL A 226 -9.35 -11.07 16.81
CA VAL A 226 -8.47 -10.99 15.64
C VAL A 226 -9.25 -11.23 14.33
N ARG A 227 -10.23 -12.13 14.30
CA ARG A 227 -11.09 -12.33 13.10
C ARG A 227 -11.91 -11.08 12.79
N ILE A 228 -12.53 -10.47 13.79
CA ILE A 228 -13.38 -9.27 13.63
C ILE A 228 -12.56 -8.11 13.08
N ILE A 229 -11.35 -7.85 13.60
CA ILE A 229 -10.50 -6.78 13.05
C ILE A 229 -10.16 -7.04 11.58
N VAL A 230 -9.73 -8.25 11.25
CA VAL A 230 -9.32 -8.64 9.88
C VAL A 230 -10.48 -8.53 8.90
N GLN A 231 -11.66 -9.04 9.27
CA GLN A 231 -12.86 -8.96 8.42
C GLN A 231 -13.33 -7.51 8.23
N GLY A 232 -13.26 -6.68 9.27
CA GLY A 232 -13.63 -5.27 9.15
C GLY A 232 -12.67 -4.47 8.27
N ILE A 233 -11.38 -4.83 8.20
CA ILE A 233 -10.45 -4.18 7.25
C ILE A 233 -10.94 -4.35 5.80
N LEU A 234 -11.36 -5.57 5.42
CA LEU A 234 -11.91 -5.84 4.09
C LEU A 234 -13.31 -5.21 3.92
N SER A 235 -14.14 -5.24 4.95
CA SER A 235 -15.53 -4.75 4.87
C SER A 235 -15.63 -3.23 4.73
N TYR A 236 -14.66 -2.50 5.28
CA TYR A 236 -14.61 -1.03 5.30
C TYR A 236 -13.56 -0.41 4.37
N ASP A 237 -12.88 -1.20 3.53
CA ASP A 237 -11.88 -0.75 2.54
C ASP A 237 -12.34 0.42 1.62
N ASN A 238 -13.66 0.53 1.38
CA ASN A 238 -14.31 1.58 0.62
C ASN A 238 -14.80 2.79 1.45
N ASP A 239 -14.74 2.69 2.78
CA ASP A 239 -15.16 3.74 3.71
C ASP A 239 -14.03 4.07 4.69
N VAL A 240 -13.20 5.04 4.32
CA VAL A 240 -12.01 5.45 5.09
C VAL A 240 -12.37 5.87 6.51
N GLU A 241 -13.53 6.49 6.71
CA GLU A 241 -13.94 6.94 8.05
C GLU A 241 -14.28 5.74 8.94
N LYS A 242 -15.06 4.78 8.44
CA LYS A 242 -15.34 3.54 9.18
C LYS A 242 -14.09 2.71 9.41
N LEU A 243 -13.24 2.56 8.41
CA LEU A 243 -11.99 1.81 8.56
C LEU A 243 -11.08 2.46 9.61
N LYS A 244 -10.97 3.79 9.60
CA LYS A 244 -10.21 4.53 10.61
C LYS A 244 -10.77 4.32 12.02
N GLU A 245 -12.09 4.38 12.21
CA GLU A 245 -12.71 4.12 13.52
C GLU A 245 -12.49 2.66 13.95
N HIS A 246 -12.67 1.70 13.05
CA HIS A 246 -12.43 0.28 13.29
C HIS A 246 -10.99 -0.02 13.73
N LEU A 247 -10.00 0.61 13.08
CA LEU A 247 -8.59 0.52 13.46
C LEU A 247 -8.31 1.21 14.80
N ARG A 248 -9.01 2.31 15.12
CA ARG A 248 -8.87 3.01 16.42
C ARG A 248 -9.38 2.14 17.56
N ASP A 249 -10.54 1.52 17.39
CA ASP A 249 -11.11 0.59 18.38
C ASP A 249 -10.15 -0.58 18.63
N PHE A 250 -9.53 -1.11 17.56
CA PHE A 250 -8.52 -2.16 17.70
C PHE A 250 -7.27 -1.72 18.49
N LEU A 251 -6.78 -0.50 18.27
CA LEU A 251 -5.67 0.06 19.06
C LEU A 251 -6.02 0.20 20.55
N VAL A 252 -7.31 0.43 20.88
CA VAL A 252 -7.79 0.43 22.27
C VAL A 252 -7.78 -1.00 22.83
N GLN A 253 -8.34 -1.97 22.10
CA GLN A 253 -8.34 -3.39 22.50
C GLN A 253 -6.92 -3.94 22.73
N ILE A 254 -5.94 -3.54 21.89
CA ILE A 254 -4.54 -3.92 22.09
C ILE A 254 -4.01 -3.44 23.46
N LYS A 255 -4.44 -2.25 23.93
CA LYS A 255 -3.97 -1.61 25.17
C LYS A 255 -4.70 -2.07 26.42
N GLU A 256 -5.97 -2.44 26.33
CA GLU A 256 -6.85 -2.72 27.48
C GLU A 256 -6.51 -4.00 28.25
N TYR A 257 -5.53 -4.79 27.79
CA TYR A 257 -4.97 -5.95 28.51
C TYR A 257 -4.43 -5.62 29.92
N THR A 258 -4.39 -4.36 30.35
CA THR A 258 -4.01 -3.95 31.72
C THR A 258 -5.16 -3.89 32.74
N GLY A 259 -6.42 -4.23 32.42
CA GLY A 259 -7.52 -4.15 33.39
C GLY A 259 -8.81 -4.86 32.99
N GLU A 260 -9.65 -5.17 33.98
CA GLU A 260 -10.85 -6.03 33.93
C GLU A 260 -11.78 -5.80 32.72
N ASP A 261 -12.19 -6.91 32.10
CA ASP A 261 -12.68 -7.01 30.73
C ASP A 261 -14.21 -6.82 30.62
N THR A 262 -14.65 -5.74 29.99
CA THR A 262 -16.04 -5.52 29.53
C THR A 262 -16.17 -5.65 28.01
N SER A 263 -15.09 -6.04 27.31
CA SER A 263 -15.02 -6.04 25.84
C SER A 263 -15.90 -7.12 25.19
N ASP A 264 -16.24 -8.18 25.93
CA ASP A 264 -17.17 -9.23 25.50
C ASP A 264 -18.58 -8.71 25.13
N LEU A 265 -19.05 -7.62 25.76
CA LEU A 265 -20.41 -7.11 25.53
C LEU A 265 -20.58 -6.43 24.16
N TYR A 266 -19.52 -5.80 23.66
CA TYR A 266 -19.53 -5.07 22.38
C TYR A 266 -19.06 -5.92 21.20
N LEU A 267 -18.44 -7.07 21.46
CA LEU A 267 -17.89 -7.95 20.43
C LEU A 267 -18.96 -8.47 19.47
N ALA A 268 -20.11 -8.92 20.00
CA ALA A 268 -21.22 -9.43 19.19
C ALA A 268 -21.88 -8.33 18.34
N GLU A 269 -21.98 -7.11 18.86
CA GLU A 269 -22.48 -5.96 18.10
C GLU A 269 -21.53 -5.60 16.95
N LYS A 270 -20.22 -5.59 17.22
CA LYS A 270 -19.20 -5.34 16.19
C LYS A 270 -19.15 -6.41 15.12
N GLU A 271 -19.27 -7.68 15.50
CA GLU A 271 -19.37 -8.79 14.55
C GLU A 271 -20.57 -8.62 13.62
N GLN A 272 -21.74 -8.24 14.15
CA GLN A 272 -22.93 -7.95 13.36
C GLN A 272 -22.74 -6.74 12.43
N GLU A 273 -22.10 -5.67 12.92
CA GLU A 273 -21.82 -4.47 12.12
C GLU A 273 -20.92 -4.79 10.91
N VAL A 274 -19.83 -5.53 11.15
CA VAL A 274 -18.89 -5.96 10.10
C VAL A 274 -19.58 -6.88 9.09
N LYS A 275 -20.36 -7.87 9.55
CA LYS A 275 -21.13 -8.76 8.68
C LYS A 275 -22.15 -7.98 7.83
N ALA A 276 -22.89 -7.06 8.45
CA ALA A 276 -23.87 -6.24 7.75
C ALA A 276 -23.20 -5.34 6.70
N ALA A 277 -22.02 -4.77 7.00
CA ALA A 277 -21.24 -3.99 6.05
C ALA A 277 -20.77 -4.84 4.86
N MET A 278 -20.28 -6.05 5.11
CA MET A 278 -19.87 -6.99 4.07
C MET A 278 -21.05 -7.39 3.17
N GLU A 279 -22.21 -7.70 3.74
CA GLU A 279 -23.42 -8.00 2.97
C GLU A 279 -23.91 -6.81 2.14
N ALA A 280 -23.92 -5.60 2.73
CA ALA A 280 -24.31 -4.39 2.03
C ALA A 280 -23.37 -4.09 0.85
N LYS A 281 -22.07 -4.30 1.04
CA LYS A 281 -21.04 -4.17 0.00
C LYS A 281 -21.27 -5.18 -1.13
N ARG A 282 -21.53 -6.46 -0.79
CA ARG A 282 -21.84 -7.50 -1.78
C ARG A 282 -23.09 -7.16 -2.60
N ARG A 283 -24.18 -6.75 -1.95
CA ARG A 283 -25.41 -6.32 -2.63
C ARG A 283 -25.20 -5.12 -3.55
N ALA A 284 -24.36 -4.17 -3.14
CA ALA A 284 -24.02 -3.03 -3.98
C ALA A 284 -23.26 -3.47 -5.24
N ALA A 285 -22.30 -4.40 -5.12
CA ALA A 285 -21.58 -4.97 -6.27
C ALA A 285 -22.51 -5.74 -7.22
N GLU A 286 -23.44 -6.54 -6.68
CA GLU A 286 -24.47 -7.27 -7.45
C GLU A 286 -25.38 -6.34 -8.27
N SER A 287 -25.64 -5.12 -7.77
CA SER A 287 -26.54 -4.16 -8.43
C SER A 287 -25.94 -3.43 -9.65
N VAL A 288 -24.64 -3.57 -9.90
CA VAL A 288 -23.93 -2.92 -11.01
C VAL A 288 -23.60 -3.94 -12.10
N PRO A 289 -24.27 -3.88 -13.28
CA PRO A 289 -24.03 -4.82 -14.36
C PRO A 289 -22.55 -4.83 -14.81
N GLY A 290 -21.91 -6.00 -14.76
CA GLY A 290 -20.53 -6.21 -15.23
C GLY A 290 -19.43 -6.17 -14.15
N ILE A 291 -19.76 -5.95 -12.88
CA ILE A 291 -18.78 -5.98 -11.76
C ILE A 291 -18.54 -7.40 -11.23
N LEU A 292 -19.55 -8.26 -11.24
CA LEU A 292 -19.40 -9.66 -10.82
C LEU A 292 -18.78 -10.52 -11.92
N ASN A 293 -17.78 -11.30 -11.55
CA ASN A 293 -17.21 -12.32 -12.43
C ASN A 293 -18.33 -13.31 -12.82
N PRO A 294 -18.51 -13.67 -14.11
CA PRO A 294 -19.55 -14.62 -14.54
C PRO A 294 -19.53 -15.97 -13.82
N HIS A 295 -18.40 -16.34 -13.21
CA HIS A 295 -18.23 -17.56 -12.43
C HIS A 295 -18.65 -17.45 -10.95
N GLU A 296 -18.97 -16.24 -10.47
CA GLU A 296 -19.45 -15.97 -9.10
C GLU A 296 -20.97 -15.77 -9.03
N ILE A 297 -21.64 -15.74 -10.18
CA ILE A 297 -23.09 -15.75 -10.27
C ILE A 297 -23.56 -17.17 -9.94
N SER A 298 -24.06 -17.38 -8.71
CA SER A 298 -24.69 -18.64 -8.32
C SER A 298 -25.81 -19.02 -9.28
N GLU A 299 -25.90 -20.31 -9.65
CA GLU A 299 -26.93 -20.90 -10.53
C GLU A 299 -28.39 -20.66 -10.06
N GLU A 300 -28.60 -20.18 -8.82
CA GLU A 300 -29.93 -19.83 -8.27
C GLU A 300 -30.64 -18.68 -9.02
N MET A 301 -29.95 -17.93 -9.90
CA MET A 301 -30.57 -16.87 -10.71
C MET A 301 -31.05 -17.31 -12.10
N ILE A 302 -30.94 -18.59 -12.46
CA ILE A 302 -31.39 -19.09 -13.78
C ILE A 302 -32.84 -19.60 -13.76
N GLU A 303 -33.50 -19.73 -12.61
CA GLU A 303 -34.94 -20.01 -12.57
C GLU A 303 -35.77 -18.74 -12.82
N GLU A 304 -35.93 -18.38 -14.09
CA GLU A 304 -37.08 -17.60 -14.52
C GLU A 304 -38.37 -18.34 -14.09
N PRO A 305 -39.34 -17.69 -13.44
CA PRO A 305 -40.64 -18.31 -13.25
C PRO A 305 -41.30 -18.40 -14.63
N MET A 306 -41.36 -19.61 -15.20
CA MET A 306 -42.19 -19.88 -16.37
C MET A 306 -43.62 -19.44 -16.06
N GLY A 307 -44.00 -18.29 -16.63
CA GLY A 307 -45.32 -17.71 -16.48
C GLY A 307 -46.38 -18.68 -16.99
N ASN A 308 -47.26 -19.12 -16.08
CA ASN A 308 -48.52 -19.76 -16.41
C ASN A 308 -49.34 -18.80 -17.29
N GLY A 309 -49.35 -19.03 -18.60
CA GLY A 309 -50.30 -18.40 -19.51
C GLY A 309 -51.73 -18.89 -19.19
N PRO A 310 -52.73 -18.00 -19.06
CA PRO A 310 -54.10 -18.43 -18.82
C PRO A 310 -54.68 -19.08 -20.08
N ALA A 311 -55.29 -20.25 -19.88
CA ALA A 311 -56.09 -20.95 -20.88
C ALA A 311 -57.29 -20.10 -21.30
N LEU A 312 -57.33 -19.75 -22.58
CA LEU A 312 -58.52 -19.21 -23.23
C LEU A 312 -59.53 -20.34 -23.45
N ASN A 313 -60.66 -20.28 -22.75
CA ASN A 313 -61.88 -21.02 -23.07
C ASN A 313 -63.01 -20.01 -23.27
N ALA A 314 -63.76 -20.22 -24.36
CA ALA A 314 -64.93 -19.52 -24.89
C ALA A 314 -64.67 -18.27 -25.75
#